data_AF-A0A662U7E3-F1
#
_entry.id   AF-A0A662U7E3-F1
#
_cell.length_a   1.000
_cell.length_b   1.000
_cell.length_c   1.000
_cell.angle_alpha   90.00
_cell.angle_beta   90.00
_cell.angle_gamma   90.00
#
_symmetry.space_group_name_H-M   'P 1'
#
loop_
_entity.id
_entity.type
_entity.pdbx_description
1 polymer ?
#
loop_
_entity_poly.entity_id
_entity_poly.type
_entity_poly.pdbx_seq_one_letter_code
_entity_poly.pdbx_strand_id
1 'polypeptide(L)'
;MNERYRISLISIISATLASALTAIGSEGVVYLGLIYVPLRGQYVAAIPYFFILLSLWIVYINALREKSRSIILATLACLIGFYFCLITTISAMSQNVFENYVSFCINSLFVTIGSSYLMYKYSVSKKMLSYFSNRDTIDKISVSIAFLVLGASRILVRSLYLPIPLSFLFLSWIVTFIILKSSPIMEANVMLNFELFMCSTTVFAWTNMVYLVLLRAIL
;
A
#
# COMPACT_ATOMS: atom_id res chain seq x y z
N MET A 1 -15.90 -12.36 -14.05
CA MET A 1 -15.76 -11.88 -12.65
C MET A 1 -17.16 -11.74 -12.07
N ASN A 2 -17.42 -12.26 -10.86
CA ASN A 2 -18.75 -12.25 -10.23
C ASN A 2 -19.25 -10.79 -10.05
N GLU A 3 -20.53 -10.53 -10.33
CA GLU A 3 -21.14 -9.18 -10.25
C GLU A 3 -20.97 -8.56 -8.85
N ARG A 4 -21.08 -9.38 -7.80
CA ARG A 4 -20.82 -8.97 -6.42
C ARG A 4 -19.41 -8.43 -6.20
N TYR A 5 -18.40 -9.07 -6.81
CA TYR A 5 -17.01 -8.63 -6.71
C TYR A 5 -16.78 -7.31 -7.46
N ARG A 6 -17.49 -7.09 -8.57
CA ARG A 6 -17.41 -5.84 -9.31
C ARG A 6 -17.90 -4.65 -8.47
N ILE A 7 -19.00 -4.82 -7.74
CA ILE A 7 -19.55 -3.79 -6.83
C ILE A 7 -18.55 -3.49 -5.71
N SER A 8 -17.96 -4.51 -5.08
CA SER A 8 -16.93 -4.33 -4.05
C SER A 8 -15.68 -3.62 -4.58
N LEU A 9 -15.21 -3.93 -5.79
CA LEU A 9 -14.07 -3.23 -6.39
C LEU A 9 -14.40 -1.75 -6.65
N ILE A 10 -15.59 -1.46 -7.17
CA ILE A 10 -16.02 -0.08 -7.41
C ILE A 10 -16.05 0.69 -6.09
N SER A 11 -16.57 0.11 -5.00
CA SER A 11 -16.58 0.80 -3.71
C SER A 11 -15.18 1.06 -3.17
N ILE A 12 -14.24 0.13 -3.38
CA ILE A 12 -12.84 0.32 -3.00
C ILE A 12 -12.19 1.44 -3.83
N ILE A 13 -12.38 1.44 -5.15
CA ILE A 13 -11.86 2.48 -6.03
C ILE A 13 -12.43 3.84 -5.63
N SER A 14 -13.74 3.94 -5.40
CA SER A 14 -14.40 5.18 -4.98
C SER A 14 -13.85 5.68 -3.64
N ALA A 15 -13.65 4.81 -2.65
CA ALA A 15 -13.07 5.21 -1.37
C ALA A 15 -11.59 5.63 -1.49
N THR A 16 -10.84 4.96 -2.36
CA THR A 16 -9.46 5.32 -2.68
C THR A 16 -9.40 6.72 -3.29
N LEU A 17 -10.24 7.00 -4.28
CA LEU A 17 -10.32 8.31 -4.93
C LEU A 17 -10.76 9.40 -3.97
N ALA A 18 -11.83 9.17 -3.19
CA ALA A 18 -12.31 10.13 -2.21
C ALA A 18 -11.24 10.46 -1.16
N SER A 19 -10.53 9.43 -0.67
CA SER A 19 -9.43 9.60 0.29
C SER A 19 -8.27 10.38 -0.31
N ALA A 20 -7.87 10.05 -1.54
CA ALA A 20 -6.78 10.74 -2.22
C ALA A 20 -7.11 12.21 -2.51
N LEU A 21 -8.27 12.47 -3.12
CA LEU A 21 -8.70 13.83 -3.46
C LEU A 21 -8.87 14.69 -2.22
N THR A 22 -9.40 14.12 -1.13
CA THR A 22 -9.53 14.85 0.14
C THR A 22 -8.16 15.19 0.71
N ALA A 23 -7.22 14.24 0.75
CA ALA A 23 -5.87 14.48 1.27
C ALA A 23 -5.10 15.52 0.43
N ILE A 24 -5.27 15.50 -0.91
CA ILE A 24 -4.69 16.50 -1.82
C ILE A 24 -5.28 17.89 -1.56
N GLY A 25 -6.61 17.99 -1.46
CA GLY A 25 -7.31 19.29 -1.44
C GLY A 25 -7.34 19.98 -0.07
N SER A 26 -7.37 19.21 1.02
CA SER A 26 -7.46 19.79 2.37
C SER A 26 -6.11 20.02 3.04
N GLU A 27 -5.09 19.26 2.63
CA GLU A 27 -3.85 19.05 3.39
C GLU A 27 -4.15 18.58 4.83
N GLY A 28 -3.25 17.86 5.49
CA GLY A 28 -3.57 17.42 6.85
C GLY A 28 -2.54 16.52 7.49
N VAL A 29 -2.72 16.35 8.79
CA VAL A 29 -1.89 15.49 9.63
C VAL A 29 -2.71 14.31 10.09
N VAL A 30 -2.15 13.12 9.95
CA VAL A 30 -2.73 11.91 10.53
C VAL A 30 -2.03 11.62 11.85
N TYR A 31 -2.81 11.53 12.93
CA TYR A 31 -2.34 11.14 14.25
C TYR A 31 -2.70 9.69 14.55
N LEU A 32 -1.79 8.98 15.20
CA LEU A 32 -1.99 7.61 15.70
C LEU A 32 -2.48 6.63 14.61
N GLY A 33 -2.10 6.86 13.35
CA GLY A 33 -2.51 6.05 12.20
C GLY A 33 -3.91 6.36 11.64
N LEU A 34 -4.90 6.67 12.49
CA LEU A 34 -6.31 6.67 12.08
C LEU A 34 -7.01 8.04 12.18
N ILE A 35 -6.42 9.01 12.88
CA ILE A 35 -7.06 10.30 13.15
C ILE A 35 -6.55 11.33 12.14
N TYR A 36 -7.29 11.53 11.05
CA TYR A 36 -7.00 12.53 10.03
C TYR A 36 -7.54 13.90 10.45
N VAL A 37 -6.64 14.86 10.61
CA VAL A 37 -6.97 16.25 10.92
C VAL A 37 -6.60 17.11 9.71
N PRO A 38 -7.59 17.53 8.90
CA PRO A 38 -7.35 18.42 7.79
C PRO A 38 -7.00 19.82 8.29
N LEU A 39 -6.10 20.50 7.58
CA LEU A 39 -5.71 21.86 7.91
C LEU A 39 -6.64 22.90 7.30
N ARG A 40 -7.34 22.56 6.21
CA ARG A 40 -8.37 23.40 5.61
C ARG A 40 -9.73 22.72 5.73
N GLY A 41 -10.67 23.42 6.38
CA GLY A 41 -12.05 22.99 6.54
C GLY A 41 -12.17 21.71 7.38
N GLN A 42 -12.29 21.85 8.70
CA GLN A 42 -12.32 20.71 9.63
C GLN A 42 -13.39 19.65 9.29
N TYR A 43 -14.52 20.07 8.74
CA TYR A 43 -15.61 19.18 8.30
C TYR A 43 -15.24 18.26 7.11
N VAL A 44 -14.20 18.62 6.35
CA VAL A 44 -13.74 17.85 5.18
C VAL A 44 -13.23 16.47 5.58
N ALA A 45 -12.80 16.28 6.83
CA ALA A 45 -12.40 14.98 7.38
C ALA A 45 -13.53 13.94 7.28
N ALA A 46 -14.80 14.35 7.37
CA ALA A 46 -15.94 13.43 7.34
C ALA A 46 -16.06 12.67 6.00
N ILE A 47 -15.57 13.25 4.90
CA ILE A 47 -15.66 12.68 3.56
C ILE A 47 -14.88 11.36 3.46
N PRO A 48 -13.56 11.30 3.70
CA PRO A 48 -12.80 10.05 3.62
C PRO A 48 -13.34 9.01 4.60
N TYR A 49 -13.72 9.38 5.82
CA TYR A 49 -14.30 8.44 6.79
C TYR A 49 -15.61 7.81 6.29
N PHE A 50 -16.52 8.63 5.75
CA PHE A 50 -17.78 8.14 5.20
C PHE A 50 -17.55 7.13 4.07
N PHE A 51 -16.68 7.48 3.12
CA PHE A 51 -16.38 6.60 1.99
C PHE A 51 -15.63 5.32 2.41
N ILE A 52 -14.72 5.40 3.38
CA ILE A 52 -14.02 4.24 3.92
C ILE A 52 -15.03 3.29 4.59
N LEU A 53 -15.86 3.80 5.50
CA LEU A 53 -16.87 3.00 6.19
C LEU A 53 -17.87 2.36 5.22
N LEU A 54 -18.35 3.14 4.25
CA LEU A 54 -19.25 2.64 3.20
C LEU A 54 -18.59 1.54 2.37
N SER A 55 -17.32 1.72 2.00
CA SER A 55 -16.58 0.71 1.24
C SER A 55 -16.38 -0.58 2.03
N LEU A 56 -15.99 -0.49 3.30
CA LEU A 56 -15.85 -1.65 4.18
C LEU A 56 -17.17 -2.40 4.34
N TRP A 57 -18.29 -1.67 4.48
CA TRP A 57 -19.63 -2.25 4.56
C TRP A 57 -20.04 -2.99 3.28
N ILE A 58 -19.85 -2.36 2.12
CA ILE A 58 -20.16 -2.95 0.81
C ILE A 58 -19.29 -4.18 0.54
N VAL A 59 -17.99 -4.13 0.87
CA VAL A 59 -17.08 -5.27 0.78
C VAL A 59 -17.52 -6.40 1.71
N TYR A 60 -17.93 -6.08 2.94
CA TYR A 60 -18.42 -7.06 3.89
C TYR A 60 -19.64 -7.82 3.35
N ILE A 61 -20.68 -7.09 2.92
CA ILE A 61 -21.94 -7.70 2.46
C ILE A 61 -21.73 -8.54 1.19
N ASN A 62 -20.98 -8.02 0.22
CA ASN A 62 -20.92 -8.61 -1.12
C ASN A 62 -19.83 -9.68 -1.29
N ALA A 63 -18.73 -9.59 -0.54
CA ALA A 63 -17.57 -10.46 -0.73
C ALA A 63 -17.19 -11.29 0.50
N LEU A 64 -17.49 -10.83 1.73
CA LEU A 64 -16.96 -11.44 2.95
C LEU A 64 -18.01 -12.10 3.86
N ARG A 65 -19.31 -11.81 3.69
CA ARG A 65 -20.39 -12.24 4.61
C ARG A 65 -20.40 -13.73 4.92
N GLU A 66 -20.07 -14.56 3.94
CA GLU A 66 -20.08 -16.03 4.06
C GLU A 66 -18.70 -16.61 4.45
N LYS A 67 -17.71 -15.75 4.70
CA LYS A 67 -16.33 -16.17 5.00
C LYS A 67 -16.12 -16.33 6.50
N SER A 68 -15.08 -17.09 6.87
CA SER A 68 -14.68 -17.24 8.26
C SER A 68 -14.27 -15.89 8.86
N ARG A 69 -14.61 -15.63 10.12
CA ARG A 69 -14.33 -14.38 10.85
C ARG A 69 -12.88 -13.89 10.72
N SER A 70 -11.92 -14.79 10.67
CA SER A 70 -10.50 -14.46 10.52
C SER A 70 -10.15 -13.89 9.14
N ILE A 71 -10.74 -14.40 8.05
CA ILE A 71 -10.59 -13.84 6.69
C ILE A 71 -11.23 -12.45 6.63
N ILE A 72 -12.39 -12.28 7.26
CA ILE A 72 -13.08 -10.99 7.33
C ILE A 72 -12.19 -9.96 8.03
N LEU A 73 -11.71 -10.27 9.24
CA LEU A 73 -10.84 -9.39 10.02
C LEU A 73 -9.57 -9.03 9.27
N ALA A 74 -8.89 -10.02 8.65
CA ALA A 74 -7.66 -9.77 7.91
C ALA A 74 -7.88 -8.89 6.67
N THR A 75 -8.98 -9.10 5.94
CA THR A 75 -9.30 -8.30 4.74
C THR A 75 -9.66 -6.87 5.13
N LEU A 76 -10.47 -6.67 6.18
CA LEU A 76 -10.83 -5.35 6.68
C LEU A 76 -9.61 -4.62 7.25
N ALA A 77 -8.76 -5.28 8.03
CA ALA A 77 -7.53 -4.69 8.55
C ALA A 77 -6.60 -4.25 7.42
N CYS A 78 -6.44 -5.07 6.38
CA CYS A 78 -5.65 -4.74 5.20
C CYS A 78 -6.21 -3.51 4.47
N LEU A 79 -7.53 -3.42 4.27
CA LEU A 79 -8.19 -2.28 3.63
C LEU A 79 -8.10 -0.99 4.46
N ILE A 80 -8.33 -1.07 5.77
CA ILE A 80 -8.19 0.07 6.68
C ILE A 80 -6.76 0.59 6.62
N GLY A 81 -5.77 -0.30 6.80
CA GLY A 81 -4.35 0.04 6.69
C GLY A 81 -4.02 0.69 5.34
N PHE A 82 -4.58 0.17 4.25
CA PHE A 82 -4.40 0.72 2.91
C PHE A 82 -4.92 2.15 2.76
N TYR A 83 -6.17 2.41 3.17
CA TYR A 83 -6.76 3.75 3.03
C TYR A 83 -6.00 4.79 3.84
N PHE A 84 -5.62 4.46 5.08
CA PHE A 84 -4.85 5.41 5.89
C PHE A 84 -3.38 5.50 5.46
N CYS A 85 -2.78 4.44 4.91
CA CYS A 85 -1.48 4.54 4.22
C CYS A 85 -1.54 5.53 3.04
N LEU A 86 -2.61 5.48 2.25
CA LEU A 86 -2.81 6.40 1.14
C LEU A 86 -2.91 7.86 1.63
N ILE A 87 -3.77 8.11 2.62
CA ILE A 87 -3.94 9.45 3.19
C ILE A 87 -2.61 9.96 3.77
N THR A 88 -1.96 9.17 4.61
CA THR A 88 -0.65 9.53 5.21
C THR A 88 0.43 9.77 4.18
N THR A 89 0.48 8.99 3.11
CA THR A 89 1.46 9.17 2.02
C THR A 89 1.27 10.51 1.32
N ILE A 90 0.02 10.84 0.98
CA ILE A 90 -0.31 12.11 0.32
C ILE A 90 -0.05 13.29 1.28
N SER A 91 -0.44 13.15 2.54
CA SER A 91 -0.16 14.13 3.59
C SER A 91 1.34 14.34 3.83
N ALA A 92 2.17 13.29 3.83
CA ALA A 92 3.62 13.42 3.96
C ALA A 92 4.25 14.12 2.73
N MET A 93 3.68 13.88 1.54
CA MET A 93 4.09 14.57 0.33
C MET A 93 3.79 16.05 0.35
N SER A 94 2.62 16.46 0.85
CA SER A 94 2.32 17.89 0.98
C SER A 94 3.08 18.52 2.14
N GLN A 95 3.24 17.80 3.25
CA GLN A 95 3.76 18.35 4.51
C GLN A 95 4.79 17.44 5.17
N ASN A 96 5.95 18.01 5.49
CA ASN A 96 7.03 17.28 6.14
C ASN A 96 6.85 17.26 7.67
N VAL A 97 5.80 16.55 8.12
CA VAL A 97 5.38 16.47 9.53
C VAL A 97 5.66 15.07 10.06
N PHE A 98 6.34 14.97 11.21
CA PHE A 98 6.81 13.70 11.80
C PHE A 98 5.66 12.71 12.03
N GLU A 99 4.52 13.21 12.48
CA GLU A 99 3.31 12.45 12.79
C GLU A 99 2.77 11.69 11.58
N ASN A 100 2.91 12.24 10.36
CA ASN A 100 2.51 11.55 9.14
C ASN A 100 3.37 10.30 8.87
N TYR A 101 4.68 10.36 9.17
CA TYR A 101 5.58 9.21 9.02
C TYR A 101 5.31 8.14 10.07
N VAL A 102 5.08 8.54 11.32
CA VAL A 102 4.70 7.60 12.40
C VAL A 102 3.38 6.92 12.07
N SER A 103 2.38 7.69 11.65
CA SER A 103 1.09 7.16 11.22
C SER A 103 1.21 6.24 10.01
N PHE A 104 2.07 6.56 9.04
CA PHE A 104 2.35 5.68 7.91
C PHE A 104 2.92 4.33 8.36
N CYS A 105 3.83 4.31 9.34
CA CYS A 105 4.38 3.07 9.91
C CYS A 105 3.29 2.24 10.60
N ILE A 106 2.44 2.87 11.41
CA ILE A 106 1.31 2.21 12.09
C ILE A 106 0.36 1.59 11.05
N ASN A 107 -0.02 2.34 10.03
CA ASN A 107 -0.92 1.88 8.98
C ASN A 107 -0.31 0.77 8.12
N SER A 108 1.00 0.84 7.88
CA SER A 108 1.74 -0.23 7.19
C SER A 108 1.74 -1.54 7.98
N LEU A 109 1.73 -1.48 9.32
CA LEU A 109 1.56 -2.68 10.15
C LEU A 109 0.19 -3.34 9.93
N PHE A 110 -0.88 -2.56 9.80
CA PHE A 110 -2.20 -3.11 9.48
C PHE A 110 -2.23 -3.81 8.11
N VAL A 111 -1.62 -3.19 7.09
CA VAL A 111 -1.50 -3.79 5.75
C VAL A 111 -0.71 -5.09 5.81
N THR A 112 0.46 -5.08 6.45
CA THR A 112 1.36 -6.25 6.51
C THR A 112 0.75 -7.39 7.32
N ILE A 113 0.13 -7.15 8.48
CA ILE A 113 -0.51 -8.19 9.28
C ILE A 113 -1.68 -8.83 8.51
N GLY A 114 -2.58 -8.01 7.94
CA GLY A 114 -3.73 -8.50 7.19
C GLY A 114 -3.31 -9.29 5.94
N SER A 115 -2.36 -8.76 5.16
CA SER A 115 -1.86 -9.42 3.96
C SER A 115 -1.10 -10.72 4.27
N SER A 116 -0.27 -10.73 5.31
CA SER A 116 0.48 -11.92 5.73
C SER A 116 -0.46 -13.07 6.08
N TYR A 117 -1.53 -12.78 6.84
CA TYR A 117 -2.54 -13.79 7.19
C TYR A 117 -3.25 -14.34 5.94
N LEU A 118 -3.67 -13.47 5.02
CA LEU A 118 -4.32 -13.90 3.78
C LEU A 118 -3.36 -14.73 2.91
N MET A 119 -2.12 -14.28 2.71
CA MET A 119 -1.12 -15.04 1.95
C MET A 119 -0.82 -16.41 2.57
N TYR A 120 -0.78 -16.51 3.90
CA TYR A 120 -0.64 -17.79 4.60
C TYR A 120 -1.86 -18.69 4.39
N LYS A 121 -3.08 -18.16 4.60
CA LYS A 121 -4.32 -18.94 4.53
C LYS A 121 -4.54 -19.59 3.16
N TYR A 122 -4.15 -18.90 2.10
CA TYR A 122 -4.28 -19.39 0.72
C TYR A 122 -3.00 -20.06 0.19
N SER A 123 -2.06 -20.44 1.07
CA SER A 123 -0.81 -21.13 0.72
C SER A 123 0.08 -20.39 -0.29
N VAL A 124 -0.12 -19.07 -0.46
CA VAL A 124 0.73 -18.21 -1.29
C VAL A 124 2.10 -18.05 -0.64
N SER A 125 2.17 -18.04 0.69
CA SER A 125 3.43 -17.96 1.45
C SER A 125 4.42 -19.07 1.05
N LYS A 126 3.94 -20.31 0.86
CA LYS A 126 4.78 -21.44 0.44
C LYS A 126 5.34 -21.24 -0.97
N LYS A 127 4.50 -20.77 -1.91
CA LYS A 127 4.92 -20.43 -3.27
C LYS A 127 5.91 -19.27 -3.28
N MET A 128 5.69 -18.28 -2.41
CA MET A 128 6.58 -17.15 -2.25
C MET A 128 7.94 -17.57 -1.68
N LEU A 129 7.98 -18.45 -0.69
CA LEU A 129 9.24 -19.00 -0.18
C LEU A 129 10.03 -19.71 -1.27
N SER A 130 9.38 -20.55 -2.11
CA SER A 130 10.06 -21.16 -3.25
C SER A 130 10.54 -20.13 -4.27
N TYR A 131 9.75 -19.09 -4.52
CA TYR A 131 10.09 -18.01 -5.44
C TYR A 131 11.30 -17.20 -4.96
N PHE A 132 11.34 -16.87 -3.66
CA PHE A 132 12.48 -16.19 -3.02
C PHE A 132 13.69 -17.09 -2.80
N SER A 133 13.53 -18.42 -2.87
CA SER A 133 14.66 -19.36 -2.82
C SER A 133 15.35 -19.53 -4.18
N ASN A 134 14.75 -19.03 -5.26
CA ASN A 134 15.36 -19.06 -6.58
C ASN A 134 16.50 -18.03 -6.66
N ARG A 135 17.69 -18.48 -7.05
CA ARG A 135 18.89 -17.65 -7.18
C ARG A 135 18.67 -16.43 -8.08
N ASP A 136 17.96 -16.59 -9.20
CA ASP A 136 17.63 -15.48 -10.11
C ASP A 136 16.78 -14.40 -9.42
N THR A 137 15.83 -14.80 -8.57
CA THR A 137 15.02 -13.86 -7.78
C THR A 137 15.87 -13.14 -6.73
N ILE A 138 16.74 -13.87 -6.02
CA ILE A 138 17.64 -13.31 -5.00
C ILE A 138 18.61 -12.30 -5.64
N ASP A 139 19.16 -12.63 -6.81
CA ASP A 139 20.07 -11.75 -7.53
C ASP A 139 19.36 -10.45 -7.94
N LYS A 140 18.13 -10.54 -8.47
CA LYS A 140 17.30 -9.36 -8.77
C LYS A 140 16.99 -8.53 -7.53
N ILE A 141 16.65 -9.16 -6.41
CA ILE A 141 16.39 -8.45 -5.14
C ILE A 141 17.66 -7.72 -4.69
N SER A 142 18.80 -8.38 -4.74
CA SER A 142 20.09 -7.81 -4.37
C SER A 142 20.44 -6.61 -5.25
N VAL A 143 20.21 -6.70 -6.56
CA VAL A 143 20.38 -5.58 -7.51
C VAL A 143 19.43 -4.43 -7.18
N SER A 144 18.16 -4.72 -6.90
CA SER A 144 17.18 -3.70 -6.52
C SER A 144 17.60 -2.96 -5.24
N ILE A 145 18.04 -3.69 -4.22
CA ILE A 145 18.54 -3.14 -2.95
C ILE A 145 19.81 -2.33 -3.19
N ALA A 146 20.75 -2.81 -4.00
CA ALA A 146 21.97 -2.09 -4.33
C ALA A 146 21.66 -0.73 -4.98
N PHE A 147 20.73 -0.70 -5.94
CA PHE A 147 20.28 0.56 -6.54
C PHE A 147 19.56 1.46 -5.53
N LEU A 148 18.76 0.90 -4.62
CA LEU A 148 18.10 1.67 -3.58
C LEU A 148 19.11 2.32 -2.62
N VAL A 149 20.11 1.56 -2.16
CA VAL A 149 21.19 2.04 -1.29
C VAL A 149 22.04 3.09 -1.99
N LEU A 150 22.39 2.87 -3.27
CA LEU A 150 23.13 3.86 -4.08
C LEU A 150 22.34 5.14 -4.29
N GLY A 151 21.02 5.03 -4.52
CA GLY A 151 20.12 6.18 -4.61
C GLY A 151 20.07 6.97 -3.30
N ALA A 152 19.74 6.29 -2.20
CA ALA A 152 19.59 6.92 -0.88
C ALA A 152 20.89 7.55 -0.36
N SER A 153 22.01 6.81 -0.44
CA SER A 153 23.32 7.31 0.02
C SER A 153 23.78 8.57 -0.70
N ARG A 154 23.45 8.71 -1.99
CA ARG A 154 23.82 9.88 -2.80
C ARG A 154 22.94 11.09 -2.58
N ILE A 155 21.68 10.92 -2.13
CA ILE A 155 20.84 12.07 -1.73
C ILE A 155 21.38 12.69 -0.44
N LEU A 156 21.91 11.88 0.48
CA LEU A 156 22.51 12.37 1.73
C LEU A 156 23.75 13.25 1.49
N VAL A 157 24.42 13.07 0.36
CA VAL A 157 25.56 13.88 -0.06
C VAL A 157 25.06 15.06 -0.90
N ARG A 158 24.72 16.17 -0.23
CA ARG A 158 24.15 17.41 -0.82
C ARG A 158 24.93 18.00 -2.02
N SER A 159 26.17 17.58 -2.25
CA SER A 159 27.00 18.05 -3.37
C SER A 159 26.79 17.31 -4.69
N LEU A 160 25.99 16.24 -4.73
CA LEU A 160 25.72 15.47 -5.95
C LEU A 160 24.53 16.02 -6.74
N TYR A 161 24.67 16.04 -8.07
CA TYR A 161 23.61 16.45 -9.00
C TYR A 161 22.39 15.53 -8.84
N LEU A 162 21.26 16.08 -8.36
CA LEU A 162 20.01 15.39 -7.99
C LEU A 162 19.48 14.35 -9.00
N PRO A 163 19.66 14.51 -10.32
CA PRO A 163 19.28 13.49 -11.31
C PRO A 163 19.98 12.14 -11.14
N ILE A 164 21.21 12.13 -10.61
CA ILE A 164 21.99 10.90 -10.40
C ILE A 164 21.31 10.00 -9.35
N PRO A 165 21.05 10.44 -8.09
CA PRO A 165 20.34 9.60 -7.13
C PRO A 165 18.94 9.19 -7.58
N LEU A 166 18.21 10.08 -8.28
CA LEU A 166 16.89 9.77 -8.86
C LEU A 166 16.95 8.63 -9.88
N SER A 167 18.00 8.57 -10.70
CA SER A 167 18.17 7.48 -11.68
C SER A 167 18.36 6.12 -11.01
N PHE A 168 19.13 6.05 -9.91
CA PHE A 168 19.33 4.81 -9.14
C PHE A 168 18.05 4.37 -8.44
N LEU A 169 17.33 5.32 -7.85
CA LEU A 169 16.02 5.08 -7.28
C LEU A 169 15.08 4.49 -8.36
N PHE A 170 14.96 5.14 -9.51
CA PHE A 170 14.11 4.65 -10.61
C PHE A 170 14.51 3.24 -11.10
N LEU A 171 15.81 2.95 -11.22
CA LEU A 171 16.31 1.62 -11.56
C LEU A 171 15.95 0.57 -10.50
N SER A 172 16.04 0.90 -9.21
CA SER A 172 15.57 0.03 -8.12
C SER A 172 14.09 -0.32 -8.29
N TRP A 173 13.26 0.67 -8.64
CA TRP A 173 11.83 0.44 -8.87
C TRP A 173 11.56 -0.45 -10.09
N ILE A 174 12.29 -0.27 -11.20
CA ILE A 174 12.17 -1.15 -12.38
C ILE A 174 12.46 -2.61 -12.00
N VAL A 175 13.56 -2.86 -11.27
CA VAL A 175 13.93 -4.22 -10.88
C VAL A 175 12.90 -4.80 -9.91
N THR A 176 12.39 -3.99 -8.97
CA THR A 176 11.31 -4.37 -8.07
C THR A 176 10.03 -4.74 -8.82
N PHE A 177 9.68 -3.97 -9.85
CA PHE A 177 8.53 -4.28 -10.71
C PHE A 177 8.69 -5.61 -11.45
N ILE A 178 9.90 -5.90 -11.96
CA ILE A 178 10.20 -7.19 -12.60
C ILE A 178 10.01 -8.35 -11.61
N ILE A 179 10.49 -8.20 -10.37
CA ILE A 179 10.32 -9.19 -9.29
C ILE A 179 8.83 -9.39 -8.98
N LEU A 180 8.05 -8.31 -8.86
CA LEU A 180 6.62 -8.39 -8.55
C LEU A 180 5.83 -9.04 -9.69
N LYS A 181 6.12 -8.68 -10.94
CA LYS A 181 5.48 -9.24 -12.15
C LYS A 181 5.66 -10.75 -12.26
N SER A 182 6.83 -11.25 -11.90
CA SER A 182 7.13 -12.69 -11.95
C SER A 182 6.76 -13.43 -10.65
N SER A 183 6.19 -12.72 -9.67
CA SER A 183 5.87 -13.31 -8.38
C SER A 183 4.55 -14.10 -8.39
N PRO A 184 4.43 -15.13 -7.50
CA PRO A 184 3.19 -15.87 -7.28
C PRO A 184 1.98 -15.01 -6.89
N ILE A 185 2.18 -13.78 -6.40
CA ILE A 185 1.12 -12.83 -6.06
C ILE A 185 0.37 -12.35 -7.33
N MET A 186 1.04 -12.34 -8.48
CA MET A 186 0.45 -11.91 -9.76
C MET A 186 -0.03 -13.08 -10.64
N GLU A 187 -0.02 -14.32 -10.13
CA GLU A 187 -0.56 -15.48 -10.86
C GLU A 187 -2.06 -15.34 -11.12
N ALA A 188 -2.53 -15.74 -12.31
CA ALA A 188 -3.95 -15.68 -12.67
C ALA A 188 -4.87 -16.45 -11.70
N ASN A 189 -4.37 -17.53 -11.09
CA ASN A 189 -5.13 -18.30 -10.09
C ASN A 189 -5.36 -17.52 -8.78
N VAL A 190 -4.52 -16.53 -8.47
CA VAL A 190 -4.73 -15.61 -7.34
C VAL A 190 -5.92 -14.69 -7.58
N MET A 191 -6.23 -14.39 -8.85
CA MET A 191 -7.36 -13.53 -9.24
C MET A 191 -8.75 -14.18 -9.08
N LEU A 192 -8.81 -15.46 -8.71
CA LEU A 192 -10.08 -16.17 -8.52
C LEU A 192 -10.72 -15.88 -7.14
N ASN A 193 -9.91 -15.58 -6.12
CA ASN A 193 -10.40 -15.23 -4.79
C ASN A 193 -10.36 -13.71 -4.60
N PHE A 194 -11.50 -13.11 -4.29
CA PHE A 194 -11.60 -11.66 -4.10
C PHE A 194 -10.62 -11.14 -3.04
N GLU A 195 -10.49 -11.83 -1.90
CA GLU A 195 -9.64 -11.40 -0.79
C GLU A 195 -8.16 -11.45 -1.16
N LEU A 196 -7.77 -12.45 -1.96
CA LEU A 196 -6.40 -12.62 -2.41
C LEU A 196 -6.05 -11.63 -3.51
N PHE A 197 -6.98 -11.38 -4.44
CA PHE A 197 -6.87 -10.32 -5.43
C PHE A 197 -6.70 -8.96 -4.75
N MET A 198 -7.56 -8.64 -3.79
CA MET A 198 -7.49 -7.41 -3.01
C MET A 198 -6.20 -7.28 -2.21
N CYS A 199 -5.78 -8.37 -1.55
CA CYS A 199 -4.49 -8.40 -0.85
C CYS A 199 -3.33 -8.06 -1.80
N SER A 200 -3.34 -8.65 -3.00
CA SER A 200 -2.27 -8.49 -3.99
C SER A 200 -2.21 -7.05 -4.53
N THR A 201 -3.36 -6.47 -4.86
CA THR A 201 -3.44 -5.08 -5.33
C THR A 201 -3.07 -4.09 -4.23
N THR A 202 -3.51 -4.34 -3.00
CA THR A 202 -3.14 -3.52 -1.83
C THR A 202 -1.63 -3.57 -1.56
N VAL A 203 -1.00 -4.75 -1.58
CA VAL A 203 0.46 -4.86 -1.38
C VAL A 203 1.23 -4.15 -2.49
N PHE A 204 0.77 -4.26 -3.74
CA PHE A 204 1.37 -3.54 -4.86
C PHE A 204 1.29 -2.01 -4.67
N ALA A 205 0.10 -1.50 -4.34
CA ALA A 205 -0.10 -0.08 -4.10
C ALA A 205 0.69 0.41 -2.87
N TRP A 206 0.71 -0.36 -1.78
CA TRP A 206 1.48 -0.07 -0.58
C TRP A 206 2.99 -0.01 -0.86
N THR A 207 3.54 -0.90 -1.69
CA THR A 207 4.96 -0.87 -2.08
C THR A 207 5.32 0.46 -2.76
N ASN A 208 4.42 0.98 -3.61
CA ASN A 208 4.59 2.28 -4.25
C ASN A 208 4.51 3.44 -3.23
N MET A 209 3.61 3.34 -2.25
CA MET A 209 3.50 4.33 -1.16
C MET A 209 4.76 4.36 -0.30
N VAL A 210 5.31 3.20 0.08
CA VAL A 210 6.57 3.09 0.83
C VAL A 210 7.70 3.80 0.08
N TYR A 211 7.80 3.54 -1.22
CA TYR A 211 8.82 4.16 -2.06
C TYR A 211 8.68 5.69 -2.12
N LEU A 212 7.45 6.18 -2.25
CA LEU A 212 7.13 7.61 -2.21
C LEU A 212 7.51 8.23 -0.85
N VAL A 213 7.07 7.64 0.26
CA VAL A 213 7.38 8.15 1.61
C VAL A 213 8.89 8.16 1.86
N LEU A 214 9.62 7.12 1.43
CA LEU A 214 11.08 7.09 1.52
C LEU A 214 11.71 8.23 0.70
N LEU A 215 11.28 8.42 -0.55
CA LEU A 215 11.80 9.50 -1.39
C LEU A 215 11.56 10.88 -0.75
N ARG A 216 10.38 11.08 -0.14
CA ARG A 216 10.05 12.32 0.57
C ARG A 216 10.82 12.52 1.87
N ALA A 217 11.09 11.46 2.62
CA ALA A 217 11.85 11.54 3.86
C ALA A 217 13.34 11.89 3.63
N ILE A 218 13.86 11.57 2.44
CA ILE A 218 15.27 11.78 2.10
C ILE A 218 15.49 13.15 1.39
N LEU A 219 14.49 13.70 0.70
CA LEU A 219 14.54 15.01 0.01
C LEU A 219 14.19 16.18 0.94
#